data_AF-A0A1F5A3N3-F1
#
_entry.id   AF-A0A1F5A3N3-F1
#
_cell.length_a   1.000
_cell.length_b   1.000
_cell.length_c   1.000
_cell.angle_alpha   90.00
_cell.angle_beta   90.00
_cell.angle_gamma   90.00
#
_symmetry.space_group_name_H-M   'P 1'
#
loop_
_entity.id
_entity.type
_entity.pdbx_description
1 polymer ?
#
loop_
_entity_poly.entity_id
_entity_poly.type
_entity_poly.pdbx_seq_one_letter_code
_entity_poly.pdbx_strand_id
1 'polypeptide(L)'
;MKCGKAHGYISRTVDGELGPRRAARLERHLARCGDCRALLADLRKIVDGAAGLAAPEPSGKIWRHVRAGLEAGTLRPSAEGARLDRRPLFGSSLPAWRYAGAAVLAVVLVVSGLVVGRRLGRQEARIAAAGPEAGEAYTLAKLDEAERYYQQAIRSLGEAFAAGKGALDPRVIELFDRNLSVIDATIQACREAVLAEPDDLEARSYLLAAYTKKLTLLDSALDLQRGDRDAAVGKTII
;
A
#
# COMPACT_ATOMS: atom_id res chain seq x y z
N MET A 1 14.87 -3.53 -30.98
CA MET A 1 13.98 -3.68 -29.81
C MET A 1 13.55 -2.28 -29.38
N LYS A 2 12.31 -2.09 -28.91
CA LYS A 2 11.86 -0.79 -28.37
C LYS A 2 12.46 -0.56 -26.98
N CYS A 3 12.75 0.69 -26.61
CA CYS A 3 13.40 1.04 -25.33
C CYS A 3 12.60 0.55 -24.12
N GLY A 4 11.26 0.65 -24.12
CA GLY A 4 10.45 0.11 -23.02
C GLY A 4 10.64 -1.39 -22.77
N LYS A 5 10.86 -2.19 -23.82
CA LYS A 5 11.18 -3.62 -23.68
C LYS A 5 12.62 -3.85 -23.22
N ALA A 6 13.53 -2.94 -23.58
CA ALA A 6 14.90 -2.95 -23.11
C ALA A 6 14.99 -2.65 -21.61
N HIS A 7 14.24 -1.66 -21.11
CA HIS A 7 14.20 -1.31 -19.68
C HIS A 7 13.77 -2.51 -18.83
N GLY A 8 12.73 -3.22 -19.24
CA GLY A 8 12.30 -4.46 -18.58
C GLY A 8 13.26 -5.64 -18.75
N TYR A 9 14.23 -5.60 -19.65
CA TYR A 9 15.32 -6.58 -19.72
C TYR A 9 16.52 -6.13 -18.88
N ILE A 10 16.75 -4.82 -18.76
CA ILE A 10 17.80 -4.23 -17.93
C ILE A 10 17.57 -4.59 -16.46
N SER A 11 16.38 -4.36 -15.89
CA SER A 11 16.11 -4.73 -14.48
C SER A 11 16.35 -6.23 -14.25
N ARG A 12 15.74 -7.11 -15.05
CA ARG A 12 15.99 -8.57 -14.98
C ARG A 12 17.44 -8.98 -15.16
N THR A 13 18.27 -8.18 -15.83
CA THR A 13 19.71 -8.47 -15.96
C THR A 13 20.45 -8.13 -14.68
N VAL A 14 20.08 -7.02 -14.03
CA VAL A 14 20.62 -6.60 -12.73
C VAL A 14 20.21 -7.60 -11.64
N ASP A 15 19.00 -8.14 -11.71
CA ASP A 15 18.48 -9.15 -10.78
C ASP A 15 19.00 -10.58 -11.06
N GLY A 16 19.81 -10.79 -12.12
CA GLY A 16 20.34 -12.11 -12.49
C GLY A 16 19.35 -13.07 -13.16
N GLU A 17 18.11 -12.64 -13.42
CA GLU A 17 17.01 -13.46 -13.96
C GLU A 17 16.97 -13.54 -15.50
N LEU A 18 17.87 -12.85 -16.21
CA LEU A 18 17.81 -12.76 -17.67
C LEU A 18 18.57 -13.91 -18.36
N GLY A 19 17.84 -14.84 -18.96
CA GLY A 19 18.44 -15.92 -19.75
C GLY A 19 19.25 -15.46 -20.99
N PRO A 20 20.20 -16.29 -21.47
CA PRO A 20 21.26 -15.90 -22.40
C PRO A 20 20.76 -15.39 -23.76
N ARG A 21 19.67 -15.97 -24.29
CA ARG A 21 19.06 -15.53 -25.56
C ARG A 21 18.50 -14.10 -25.48
N ARG A 22 18.00 -13.69 -24.31
CA ARG A 22 17.44 -12.35 -24.09
C ARG A 22 18.54 -11.34 -23.81
N ALA A 23 19.59 -11.76 -23.09
CA ALA A 23 20.80 -10.96 -22.86
C ALA A 23 21.46 -10.54 -24.19
N ALA A 24 21.71 -11.49 -25.10
CA ALA A 24 22.27 -11.16 -26.42
C ALA A 24 21.39 -10.18 -27.23
N ARG A 25 20.07 -10.21 -27.04
CA ARG A 25 19.14 -9.26 -27.69
C ARG A 25 19.21 -7.87 -27.05
N LEU A 26 19.41 -7.80 -25.73
CA LEU A 26 19.61 -6.55 -25.00
C LEU A 26 20.94 -5.90 -25.39
N GLU A 27 22.03 -6.66 -25.45
CA GLU A 27 23.36 -6.18 -25.86
C GLU A 27 23.35 -5.51 -27.23
N ARG A 28 22.69 -6.11 -28.22
CA ARG A 28 22.53 -5.50 -29.56
C ARG A 28 21.78 -4.17 -29.52
N HIS A 29 20.90 -3.97 -28.55
CA HIS A 29 20.18 -2.70 -28.38
C HIS A 29 21.04 -1.66 -27.65
N LEU A 30 21.76 -2.07 -26.60
CA LEU A 30 22.68 -1.21 -25.86
C LEU A 30 23.82 -0.67 -26.76
N ALA A 31 24.27 -1.47 -27.73
CA ALA A 31 25.24 -1.02 -28.73
C ALA A 31 24.76 0.18 -29.58
N ARG A 32 23.45 0.43 -29.64
CA ARG A 32 22.84 1.44 -30.53
C ARG A 32 22.08 2.54 -29.79
N CYS A 33 21.79 2.39 -28.50
CA CYS A 33 21.03 3.36 -27.70
C CYS A 33 21.85 3.83 -26.50
N GLY A 34 22.13 5.13 -26.45
CA GLY A 34 22.84 5.77 -25.33
C GLY A 34 22.02 5.78 -24.04
N ASP A 35 20.73 6.12 -24.14
CA ASP A 35 19.84 6.25 -22.98
C ASP A 35 19.68 4.93 -22.21
N CYS A 36 19.52 3.82 -22.93
CA CYS A 36 19.45 2.49 -22.31
C CYS A 36 20.79 2.06 -21.68
N ARG A 37 21.94 2.56 -22.17
CA ARG A 37 23.25 2.33 -21.54
C ARG A 37 23.39 3.14 -20.26
N ALA A 38 22.96 4.40 -20.28
CA ALA A 38 22.95 5.25 -19.08
C ALA A 38 22.06 4.62 -17.98
N LEU A 39 20.84 4.21 -18.33
CA LEU A 39 19.93 3.54 -17.39
C LEU A 39 20.54 2.27 -16.77
N LEU A 40 21.19 1.42 -17.57
CA LEU A 40 21.86 0.22 -17.06
C LEU A 40 23.01 0.57 -16.11
N ALA A 41 23.80 1.60 -16.43
CA ALA A 41 24.89 2.05 -15.57
C ALA A 41 24.37 2.60 -14.24
N ASP A 42 23.29 3.38 -14.26
CA ASP A 42 22.68 3.95 -13.06
C ASP A 42 22.09 2.86 -12.15
N LEU A 43 21.39 1.87 -12.72
CA LEU A 43 20.85 0.76 -11.94
C LEU A 43 21.96 -0.11 -11.32
N ARG A 44 23.08 -0.31 -12.02
CA ARG A 44 24.23 -1.01 -11.45
C ARG A 44 24.83 -0.27 -10.27
N LYS A 45 25.02 1.05 -10.37
CA LYS A 45 25.50 1.88 -9.24
C LYS A 45 24.62 1.73 -8.00
N ILE A 46 23.30 1.69 -8.18
CA ILE A 46 22.36 1.51 -7.07
C ILE A 46 22.54 0.15 -6.40
N VAL A 47 22.63 -0.93 -7.19
CA VAL A 47 22.78 -2.28 -6.65
C VAL A 47 24.14 -2.49 -6.00
N ASP A 48 25.21 -1.97 -6.61
CA ASP A 48 26.55 -2.02 -6.02
C ASP A 48 26.59 -1.24 -4.69
N GLY A 49 25.89 -0.10 -4.61
CA GLY A 49 25.74 0.65 -3.36
C GLY A 49 24.93 -0.09 -2.29
N ALA A 50 23.90 -0.84 -2.70
CA ALA A 50 23.07 -1.63 -1.80
C ALA A 50 23.83 -2.79 -1.15
N ALA A 51 24.82 -3.37 -1.84
CA ALA A 51 25.66 -4.44 -1.30
C ALA A 51 26.50 -4.00 -0.08
N GLY A 52 26.76 -2.70 0.07
CA GLY A 52 27.45 -2.12 1.22
C GLY A 52 26.56 -1.84 2.44
N LEU A 53 25.24 -2.04 2.33
CA LEU A 53 24.31 -1.81 3.43
C LEU A 53 24.41 -2.94 4.46
N ALA A 54 24.29 -2.59 5.74
CA ALA A 54 24.19 -3.58 6.81
C ALA A 54 22.93 -4.43 6.60
N ALA A 55 23.13 -5.71 6.26
CA ALA A 55 22.03 -6.64 6.14
C ALA A 55 21.45 -6.94 7.54
N PRO A 56 20.15 -6.72 7.78
CA PRO A 56 19.54 -7.08 9.05
C PRO A 56 19.59 -8.61 9.21
N GLU A 57 20.24 -9.09 10.26
CA GLU A 57 20.30 -10.52 10.52
C GLU A 57 18.92 -11.01 10.98
N PRO A 58 18.26 -11.93 10.25
CA PRO A 58 16.95 -12.42 10.63
C PRO A 58 17.04 -13.19 11.96
N SER A 59 16.01 -13.04 12.80
CA SER A 59 16.00 -13.69 14.12
C SER A 59 16.21 -15.20 14.02
N GLY A 60 16.90 -15.80 15.01
CA GLY A 60 17.15 -17.24 15.06
C GLY A 60 15.87 -18.10 15.03
N LYS A 61 14.71 -17.54 15.39
CA LYS A 61 13.40 -18.22 15.26
C LYS A 61 13.01 -18.45 13.80
N ILE A 62 13.28 -17.48 12.91
CA ILE A 62 13.01 -17.58 11.48
C ILE A 62 13.90 -18.67 10.87
N TRP A 63 15.19 -18.68 11.20
CA TRP A 63 16.12 -19.71 10.71
C TRP A 63 15.74 -21.13 11.14
N ARG A 64 15.25 -21.32 12.38
CA ARG A 64 14.73 -22.62 12.82
C ARG A 64 13.51 -23.06 12.01
N HIS A 65 12.59 -22.14 11.72
CA HIS A 65 11.42 -22.43 10.90
C HIS A 65 11.81 -22.78 9.45
N VAL A 66 12.74 -22.03 8.86
CA VAL A 66 13.27 -22.31 7.51
C VAL A 66 13.93 -23.68 7.47
N ARG A 67 14.77 -24.02 8.45
CA ARG A 67 15.42 -25.33 8.53
C ARG A 67 14.41 -26.47 8.65
N ALA A 68 13.45 -26.34 9.56
CA ALA A 68 12.40 -27.33 9.73
C ALA A 68 11.56 -27.50 8.45
N GLY A 69 11.29 -26.42 7.72
CA GLY A 69 10.56 -26.47 6.45
C GLY A 69 11.35 -27.09 5.29
N LEU A 70 12.68 -26.95 5.29
CA LEU A 70 13.57 -27.61 4.32
C LEU A 70 13.68 -29.12 4.62
N GLU A 71 13.84 -29.49 5.89
CA GLU A 71 13.91 -30.90 6.33
C GLU A 71 12.58 -31.63 6.09
N ALA A 72 11.45 -30.96 6.32
CA ALA A 72 10.12 -31.50 6.07
C ALA A 72 9.71 -31.49 4.58
N GLY A 73 10.51 -30.89 3.69
CA GLY A 73 10.18 -30.71 2.28
C GLY A 73 8.92 -29.86 2.02
N THR A 74 8.46 -29.11 3.02
CA THR A 74 7.26 -28.26 2.94
C THR A 74 7.57 -26.92 2.29
N LEU A 75 8.83 -26.47 2.35
CA LEU A 75 9.33 -25.35 1.56
C LEU A 75 9.63 -25.84 0.14
N ARG A 76 8.66 -25.70 -0.76
CA ARG A 76 8.98 -25.72 -2.19
C ARG A 76 9.85 -24.50 -2.47
N PRO A 77 10.98 -24.64 -3.18
CA PRO A 77 11.62 -23.49 -3.81
C PRO A 77 10.51 -22.71 -4.51
N SER A 78 10.38 -21.42 -4.19
CA SER A 78 9.55 -20.55 -5.01
C SER A 78 10.15 -20.66 -6.40
N ALA A 79 9.51 -21.44 -7.27
CA ALA A 79 9.89 -21.48 -8.66
C ALA A 79 9.59 -20.07 -9.17
N GLU A 80 10.62 -19.22 -9.19
CA GLU A 80 10.58 -17.92 -9.81
C GLU A 80 10.02 -18.10 -11.21
N GLY A 81 8.83 -17.54 -11.41
CA GLY A 81 8.04 -17.81 -12.59
C GLY A 81 7.41 -19.20 -12.55
N ALA A 82 6.51 -19.44 -11.59
CA ALA A 82 5.25 -20.09 -11.92
C ALA A 82 4.71 -19.35 -13.15
N ARG A 83 5.07 -19.82 -14.35
CA ARG A 83 4.27 -19.57 -15.54
C ARG A 83 2.88 -19.92 -15.03
N LEU A 84 2.00 -18.94 -15.00
CA LEU A 84 0.58 -19.21 -15.03
C LEU A 84 0.44 -20.16 -16.21
N ASP A 85 0.37 -21.46 -15.92
CA ASP A 85 0.12 -22.50 -16.89
C ASP A 85 -1.29 -22.17 -17.33
N ARG A 86 -1.35 -21.36 -18.37
CA ARG A 86 -2.57 -20.89 -19.00
C ARG A 86 -3.06 -22.10 -19.77
N ARG A 87 -3.44 -23.15 -19.05
CA ARG A 87 -4.24 -24.24 -19.57
C ARG A 87 -5.45 -23.56 -20.19
N PRO A 88 -5.60 -23.59 -21.53
CA PRO A 88 -6.77 -23.02 -22.12
C PRO A 88 -7.94 -23.87 -21.63
N LEU A 89 -8.83 -23.28 -20.84
CA LEU A 89 -10.11 -23.87 -20.41
C LEU A 89 -11.07 -24.14 -21.59
N PHE A 90 -10.61 -24.00 -22.83
CA PHE A 90 -11.36 -24.29 -24.03
C PHE A 90 -10.63 -25.34 -24.85
N GLY A 91 -10.95 -26.60 -24.53
CA GLY A 91 -10.66 -27.73 -25.39
C GLY A 91 -11.19 -27.47 -26.80
N SER A 92 -10.34 -27.78 -27.77
CA SER A 92 -10.63 -27.71 -29.19
C SER A 92 -11.58 -28.84 -29.60
N SER A 93 -12.88 -28.62 -29.41
CA SER A 93 -13.92 -29.24 -30.22
C SER A 93 -15.24 -28.54 -29.90
N LEU A 94 -15.78 -27.81 -30.89
CA LEU A 94 -17.21 -27.68 -31.22
C LEU A 94 -17.38 -26.56 -32.26
N PRO A 95 -17.93 -26.83 -33.46
CA PRO A 95 -17.87 -25.90 -34.59
C PRO A 95 -19.06 -24.91 -34.61
N ALA A 96 -18.84 -23.80 -35.32
CA ALA A 96 -19.83 -22.94 -35.97
C ALA A 96 -20.76 -21.99 -35.17
N TRP A 97 -20.86 -22.01 -33.83
CA TRP A 97 -21.67 -20.99 -33.10
C TRP A 97 -20.88 -19.94 -32.30
N ARG A 98 -19.56 -19.86 -32.51
CA ARG A 98 -18.66 -18.93 -31.81
C ARG A 98 -18.54 -17.53 -32.42
N TYR A 99 -19.27 -17.21 -33.49
CA TYR A 99 -19.15 -15.90 -34.15
C TYR A 99 -20.28 -14.92 -33.84
N ALA A 100 -21.40 -15.38 -33.26
CA ALA A 100 -22.47 -14.47 -32.81
C ALA A 100 -22.16 -13.81 -31.45
N GLY A 101 -21.58 -14.55 -30.49
CA GLY A 101 -21.21 -14.00 -29.17
C GLY A 101 -19.90 -13.20 -29.14
N ALA A 102 -18.94 -13.55 -30.00
CA ALA A 102 -17.63 -12.89 -30.05
C ALA A 102 -17.70 -11.46 -30.60
N ALA A 103 -18.63 -11.20 -31.53
CA ALA A 103 -18.84 -9.86 -32.08
C ALA A 103 -19.41 -8.90 -31.02
N VAL A 104 -20.40 -9.34 -30.24
CA VAL A 104 -20.99 -8.53 -29.17
C VAL A 104 -19.97 -8.21 -28.08
N LEU A 105 -19.16 -9.20 -27.66
CA LEU A 105 -18.14 -8.99 -26.64
C LEU A 105 -17.01 -8.06 -27.14
N ALA A 106 -16.63 -8.15 -28.43
CA ALA A 106 -15.68 -7.24 -29.04
C ALA A 106 -16.22 -5.81 -29.12
N VAL A 107 -17.50 -5.63 -29.49
CA VAL A 107 -18.14 -4.30 -29.49
C VAL A 107 -18.23 -3.73 -28.08
N VAL A 108 -18.58 -4.52 -27.06
CA VAL A 108 -18.60 -4.07 -25.66
C VAL A 108 -17.21 -3.69 -25.16
N LEU A 109 -16.16 -4.43 -25.52
CA LEU A 109 -14.78 -4.10 -25.15
C LEU A 109 -14.27 -2.85 -25.88
N VAL A 110 -14.63 -2.65 -27.14
CA VAL A 110 -14.29 -1.45 -27.91
C VAL A 110 -15.06 -0.24 -27.39
N VAL A 111 -16.36 -0.37 -27.12
CA VAL A 111 -17.19 0.71 -26.58
C VAL A 111 -16.76 1.05 -25.15
N SER A 112 -16.48 0.06 -24.29
CA SER A 112 -15.96 0.33 -22.95
C SER A 112 -14.55 0.93 -23.01
N GLY A 113 -13.68 0.45 -23.88
CA GLY A 113 -12.36 1.05 -24.13
C GLY A 113 -12.46 2.49 -24.66
N LEU A 114 -13.40 2.77 -25.56
CA LEU A 114 -13.65 4.11 -26.09
C LEU A 114 -14.28 5.03 -25.03
N VAL A 115 -15.21 4.54 -24.22
CA VAL A 115 -15.82 5.29 -23.13
C VAL A 115 -14.77 5.60 -22.07
N VAL A 116 -14.02 4.60 -21.61
CA VAL A 116 -12.94 4.76 -20.62
C VAL A 116 -11.83 5.65 -21.16
N GLY A 117 -11.39 5.45 -22.40
CA GLY A 117 -10.41 6.30 -23.07
C GLY A 117 -10.87 7.75 -23.24
N ARG A 118 -12.15 7.97 -23.60
CA ARG A 118 -12.72 9.32 -23.65
C ARG A 118 -12.96 9.93 -22.28
N ARG A 119 -13.17 9.13 -21.21
CA ARG A 119 -13.27 9.63 -19.83
C ARG A 119 -11.90 10.03 -19.30
N LEU A 120 -10.89 9.20 -19.49
CA LEU A 120 -9.50 9.48 -19.11
C LEU A 120 -8.95 10.67 -19.89
N GLY A 121 -9.15 10.73 -21.21
CA GLY A 121 -8.78 11.90 -22.02
C GLY A 121 -9.56 13.17 -21.65
N ARG A 122 -10.83 13.06 -21.24
CA ARG A 122 -11.57 14.21 -20.66
C ARG A 122 -11.06 14.58 -19.27
N GLN A 123 -10.54 13.63 -18.50
CA GLN A 123 -10.03 13.87 -17.16
C GLN A 123 -8.66 14.56 -17.24
N GLU A 124 -7.77 14.12 -18.13
CA GLU A 124 -6.53 14.83 -18.46
C GLU A 124 -6.82 16.22 -19.01
N ALA A 125 -7.78 16.36 -19.94
CA ALA A 125 -8.19 17.66 -20.45
C ALA A 125 -8.86 18.55 -19.38
N ARG A 126 -9.58 17.97 -18.41
CA ARG A 126 -10.16 18.71 -17.28
C ARG A 126 -9.10 19.13 -16.27
N ILE A 127 -8.13 18.29 -15.93
CA ILE A 127 -7.03 18.65 -15.04
C ILE A 127 -6.16 19.74 -15.70
N ALA A 128 -5.91 19.62 -17.01
CA ALA A 128 -5.24 20.66 -17.79
C ALA A 128 -6.06 21.96 -17.89
N ALA A 129 -7.40 21.88 -17.93
CA ALA A 129 -8.28 23.05 -18.04
C ALA A 129 -8.66 23.68 -16.68
N ALA A 130 -8.58 22.93 -15.59
CA ALA A 130 -9.05 23.38 -14.28
C ALA A 130 -7.98 24.10 -13.45
N GLY A 131 -6.73 24.16 -13.95
CA GLY A 131 -5.64 24.88 -13.31
C GLY A 131 -5.23 24.30 -11.94
N PRO A 132 -4.16 24.84 -11.33
CA PRO A 132 -3.68 24.39 -10.03
C PRO A 132 -4.74 24.54 -8.91
N GLU A 133 -5.61 25.55 -8.98
CA GLU A 133 -6.61 25.81 -7.94
C GLU A 133 -7.71 24.75 -7.84
N ALA A 134 -8.10 24.11 -8.95
CA ALA A 134 -9.04 23.00 -8.89
C ALA A 134 -8.42 21.72 -8.32
N GLY A 135 -7.10 21.55 -8.46
CA GLY A 135 -6.35 20.49 -7.81
C GLY A 135 -6.31 20.70 -6.30
N GLU A 136 -6.05 21.93 -5.87
CA GLU A 136 -6.02 22.32 -4.46
C GLU A 136 -7.39 22.16 -3.79
N ALA A 137 -8.46 22.67 -4.41
CA ALA A 137 -9.83 22.48 -3.92
C ALA A 137 -10.21 20.99 -3.82
N TYR A 138 -9.75 20.16 -4.75
CA TYR A 138 -9.94 18.71 -4.67
C TYR A 138 -9.18 18.09 -3.49
N THR A 139 -7.92 18.50 -3.26
CA THR A 139 -7.14 18.03 -2.11
C THR A 139 -7.75 18.44 -0.78
N LEU A 140 -8.19 19.70 -0.65
CA LEU A 140 -8.87 20.21 0.55
C LEU A 140 -10.15 19.40 0.83
N ALA A 141 -10.98 19.15 -0.19
CA ALA A 141 -12.17 18.33 -0.05
C ALA A 141 -11.86 16.89 0.38
N LYS A 142 -10.72 16.32 -0.04
CA LYS A 142 -10.26 14.99 0.43
C LYS A 142 -9.77 15.00 1.87
N LEU A 143 -9.13 16.09 2.31
CA LEU A 143 -8.73 16.25 3.70
C LEU A 143 -9.96 16.40 4.61
N ASP A 144 -10.98 17.15 4.20
CA ASP A 144 -12.27 17.27 4.92
C ASP A 144 -13.02 15.94 5.02
N GLU A 145 -12.97 15.13 3.95
CA GLU A 145 -13.51 13.78 3.96
C GLU A 145 -12.75 12.88 4.95
N ALA A 146 -11.42 12.91 4.93
CA ALA A 146 -10.58 12.15 5.86
C ALA A 146 -10.87 12.55 7.32
N GLU A 147 -10.94 13.85 7.62
CA GLU A 147 -11.24 14.35 8.96
C GLU A 147 -12.54 13.77 9.53
N ARG A 148 -13.61 13.72 8.72
CA ARG A 148 -14.89 13.12 9.15
C ARG A 148 -14.73 11.66 9.57
N TYR A 149 -13.95 10.88 8.83
CA TYR A 149 -13.66 9.48 9.19
C TYR A 149 -12.85 9.37 10.48
N TYR A 150 -11.84 10.21 10.68
CA TYR A 150 -11.06 10.24 11.92
C TYR A 150 -11.94 10.58 13.13
N GLN A 151 -12.80 11.60 13.02
CA GLN A 151 -13.71 11.99 14.08
C GLN A 151 -14.71 10.88 14.44
N GLN A 152 -15.23 10.17 13.44
CA GLN A 152 -16.10 9.02 13.65
C GLN A 152 -15.36 7.89 14.40
N ALA A 153 -14.15 7.55 13.97
CA ALA A 153 -13.33 6.52 14.59
C ALA A 153 -12.96 6.86 16.05
N ILE A 154 -12.57 8.12 16.31
CA ILE A 154 -12.27 8.61 17.66
C ILE A 154 -13.50 8.47 18.56
N ARG A 155 -14.69 8.80 18.06
CA ARG A 155 -15.93 8.66 18.81
C ARG A 155 -16.22 7.20 19.17
N SER A 156 -16.18 6.31 18.19
CA SER A 156 -16.47 4.88 18.43
C SER A 156 -15.45 4.22 19.38
N LEU A 157 -14.16 4.54 19.23
CA LEU A 157 -13.13 3.99 20.11
C LEU A 157 -13.22 4.60 21.52
N GLY A 158 -13.54 5.89 21.63
CA GLY A 158 -13.77 6.56 22.90
C GLY A 158 -14.94 5.95 23.67
N GLU A 159 -16.05 5.65 22.98
CA GLU A 159 -17.20 4.96 23.57
C GLU A 159 -16.85 3.53 24.02
N ALA A 160 -16.12 2.78 23.19
CA ALA A 160 -15.66 1.43 23.54
C ALA A 160 -14.74 1.44 24.78
N PHE A 161 -13.82 2.40 24.85
CA PHE A 161 -12.94 2.55 26.01
C PHE A 161 -13.72 2.95 27.25
N ALA A 162 -14.64 3.92 27.15
CA ALA A 162 -15.46 4.36 28.28
C ALA A 162 -16.32 3.23 28.86
N ALA A 163 -16.92 2.39 28.01
CA ALA A 163 -17.69 1.21 28.43
C ALA A 163 -16.83 0.16 29.17
N GLY A 164 -15.54 0.16 28.90
CA GLY A 164 -14.57 -0.80 29.40
C GLY A 164 -13.67 -0.31 30.54
N LYS A 165 -13.67 1.00 30.78
CA LYS A 165 -12.74 1.71 31.66
C LYS A 165 -12.73 1.17 33.09
N GLY A 166 -13.87 0.71 33.60
CA GLY A 166 -13.99 0.16 34.97
C GLY A 166 -13.25 -1.17 35.22
N ALA A 167 -12.75 -1.84 34.19
CA ALA A 167 -11.99 -3.08 34.32
C ALA A 167 -10.47 -2.88 34.52
N LEU A 168 -9.97 -1.66 34.34
CA LEU A 168 -8.54 -1.32 34.41
C LEU A 168 -8.14 -0.83 35.81
N ASP A 169 -6.84 -0.93 36.15
CA ASP A 169 -6.31 -0.36 37.40
C ASP A 169 -6.47 1.18 37.43
N PRO A 170 -6.93 1.77 38.55
CA PRO A 170 -7.13 3.22 38.68
C PRO A 170 -5.90 4.08 38.33
N ARG A 171 -4.68 3.59 38.61
CA ARG A 171 -3.43 4.32 38.28
C ARG A 171 -3.18 4.35 36.78
N VAL A 172 -3.53 3.28 36.08
CA VAL A 172 -3.42 3.20 34.61
C VAL A 172 -4.42 4.17 33.98
N ILE A 173 -5.66 4.16 34.46
CA ILE A 173 -6.72 5.08 34.03
C ILE A 173 -6.27 6.55 34.15
N GLU A 174 -5.72 6.94 35.30
CA GLU A 174 -5.29 8.33 35.53
C GLU A 174 -4.18 8.75 34.56
N LEU A 175 -3.20 7.88 34.32
CA LEU A 175 -2.12 8.14 33.38
C LEU A 175 -2.64 8.32 31.95
N PHE A 176 -3.57 7.45 31.52
CA PHE A 176 -4.21 7.56 30.21
C PHE A 176 -5.02 8.86 30.08
N ASP A 177 -5.83 9.21 31.08
CA ASP A 177 -6.62 10.46 31.06
C ASP A 177 -5.72 11.69 30.97
N ARG A 178 -4.57 11.68 31.66
CA ARG A 178 -3.57 12.76 31.59
C ARG A 178 -2.92 12.85 30.21
N ASN A 179 -2.59 11.72 29.59
CA ASN A 179 -2.02 11.72 28.23
C ASN A 179 -3.06 12.14 27.18
N LEU A 180 -4.31 11.71 27.36
CA LEU A 180 -5.42 12.04 26.46
C LEU A 180 -5.73 13.54 26.50
N SER A 181 -5.69 14.17 27.68
CA SER A 181 -5.92 15.62 27.80
C SER A 181 -4.87 16.47 27.07
N VAL A 182 -3.61 16.03 27.04
CA VAL A 182 -2.54 16.69 26.27
C VAL A 182 -2.80 16.59 24.76
N ILE A 183 -3.21 15.41 24.28
CA ILE A 183 -3.55 15.21 22.86
C ILE A 183 -4.79 16.03 22.50
N ASP A 184 -5.80 16.10 23.37
CA ASP A 184 -7.01 16.88 23.14
C ASP A 184 -6.73 18.38 23.08
N ALA A 185 -5.86 18.90 23.95
CA ALA A 185 -5.38 20.28 23.85
C ALA A 185 -4.65 20.54 22.51
N THR A 186 -3.84 19.58 22.05
CA THR A 186 -3.13 19.68 20.76
C THR A 186 -4.13 19.71 19.59
N ILE A 187 -5.14 18.84 19.60
CA ILE A 187 -6.19 18.81 18.58
C ILE A 187 -6.93 20.15 18.53
N GLN A 188 -7.26 20.74 19.69
CA GLN A 188 -7.94 22.04 19.71
C GLN A 188 -7.07 23.14 19.13
N ALA A 189 -5.78 23.22 19.50
CA ALA A 189 -4.86 24.18 18.91
C ALA A 189 -4.74 24.03 17.38
N CYS A 190 -4.67 22.78 16.87
CA CYS A 190 -4.66 22.53 15.43
C CYS A 190 -5.97 22.94 14.75
N ARG A 191 -7.13 22.73 15.39
CA ARG A 191 -8.43 23.17 14.86
C ARG A 191 -8.53 24.68 14.78
N GLU A 192 -8.06 25.39 15.80
CA GLU A 192 -8.01 26.85 15.79
C GLU A 192 -7.13 27.37 14.64
N ALA A 193 -5.98 26.73 14.39
CA ALA A 193 -5.13 27.06 13.25
C ALA A 193 -5.83 26.84 11.90
N VAL A 194 -6.51 25.69 11.71
CA VAL A 194 -7.28 25.40 10.49
C VAL A 194 -8.48 26.34 10.32
N LEU A 195 -9.10 26.80 11.41
CA LEU A 195 -10.19 27.78 11.34
C LEU A 195 -9.68 29.17 10.96
N ALA A 196 -8.48 29.54 11.40
CA ALA A 196 -7.85 30.81 11.03
C ALA A 196 -7.47 30.83 9.54
N GLU A 197 -6.92 29.72 9.02
CA GLU A 197 -6.47 29.59 7.64
C GLU A 197 -7.00 28.28 7.02
N PRO A 198 -8.26 28.27 6.50
CA PRO A 198 -8.92 27.06 6.01
C PRO A 198 -8.27 26.42 4.78
N ASP A 199 -7.49 27.20 4.01
CA ASP A 199 -6.82 26.72 2.81
C ASP A 199 -5.37 26.29 3.08
N ASP A 200 -4.87 26.45 4.32
CA ASP A 200 -3.53 25.98 4.68
C ASP A 200 -3.48 24.44 4.80
N LEU A 201 -2.85 23.83 3.79
CA LEU A 201 -2.62 22.39 3.73
C LEU A 201 -1.74 21.88 4.88
N GLU A 202 -0.81 22.70 5.39
CA GLU A 202 0.10 22.31 6.45
C GLU A 202 -0.64 22.19 7.78
N ALA A 203 -1.42 23.19 8.19
CA ALA A 203 -2.29 23.13 9.37
C ALA A 203 -3.23 21.91 9.34
N ARG A 204 -3.83 21.61 8.18
CA ARG A 204 -4.70 20.43 8.01
C ARG A 204 -3.94 19.13 8.19
N SER A 205 -2.71 19.04 7.68
CA SER A 205 -1.86 17.86 7.85
C SER A 205 -1.51 17.61 9.32
N TYR A 206 -1.21 18.68 10.08
CA TYR A 206 -0.97 18.60 11.52
C TYR A 206 -2.21 18.15 12.29
N LEU A 207 -3.39 18.64 11.92
CA LEU A 207 -4.65 18.21 12.52
C LEU A 207 -4.89 16.70 12.33
N LEU A 208 -4.67 16.18 11.13
CA LEU A 208 -4.80 14.73 10.85
C LEU A 208 -3.76 13.89 11.61
N ALA A 209 -2.54 14.40 11.77
CA ALA A 209 -1.52 13.74 12.58
C ALA A 209 -1.93 13.67 14.06
N ALA A 210 -2.51 14.76 14.60
CA ALA A 210 -3.03 14.80 15.97
C ALA A 210 -4.18 13.80 16.17
N TYR A 211 -5.11 13.69 15.21
CA TYR A 211 -6.16 12.66 15.23
C TYR A 211 -5.60 11.23 15.21
N THR A 212 -4.61 10.97 14.35
CA THR A 212 -3.96 9.65 14.28
C THR A 212 -3.35 9.28 15.64
N LYS A 213 -2.66 10.22 16.29
CA LYS A 213 -2.06 9.99 17.61
C LYS A 213 -3.11 9.66 18.68
N LYS A 214 -4.28 10.32 18.64
CA LYS A 214 -5.40 10.01 19.55
C LYS A 214 -5.95 8.60 19.32
N LEU A 215 -6.13 8.20 18.05
CA LEU A 215 -6.56 6.84 17.70
C LEU A 215 -5.59 5.79 18.23
N THR A 216 -4.28 5.98 18.02
CA THR A 216 -3.26 5.03 18.47
C THR A 216 -3.28 4.86 20.00
N LEU A 217 -3.50 5.96 20.75
CA LEU A 217 -3.60 5.90 22.20
C LEU A 217 -4.85 5.15 22.66
N LEU A 218 -6.01 5.40 22.04
CA LEU A 218 -7.26 4.70 22.36
C LEU A 218 -7.20 3.21 22.02
N ASP A 219 -6.61 2.86 20.88
CA ASP A 219 -6.41 1.48 20.44
C ASP A 219 -5.50 0.71 21.42
N SER A 220 -4.38 1.33 21.82
CA SER A 220 -3.47 0.77 22.83
C SER A 220 -4.17 0.54 24.18
N ALA A 221 -5.09 1.44 24.57
CA ALA A 221 -5.84 1.32 25.81
C ALA A 221 -6.85 0.17 25.76
N LEU A 222 -7.52 -0.03 24.61
CA LEU A 222 -8.44 -1.14 24.39
C LEU A 222 -7.74 -2.50 24.36
N ASP A 223 -6.54 -2.57 23.77
CA ASP A 223 -5.73 -3.78 23.77
C ASP A 223 -5.31 -4.17 25.19
N LEU A 224 -4.90 -3.20 26.01
CA LEU A 224 -4.60 -3.44 27.43
C LEU A 224 -5.84 -3.96 28.17
N GLN A 225 -7.00 -3.35 27.92
CA GLN A 225 -8.25 -3.77 28.55
C GLN A 225 -8.68 -5.18 28.13
N ARG A 226 -8.46 -5.58 26.88
CA ARG A 226 -8.70 -6.95 26.41
C ARG A 226 -7.77 -7.93 27.11
N GLY A 227 -6.48 -7.61 27.22
CA GLY A 227 -5.50 -8.42 27.94
C GLY A 227 -5.86 -8.64 29.41
N ASP A 228 -6.26 -7.59 30.12
CA ASP A 228 -6.67 -7.68 31.53
C ASP A 228 -7.95 -8.51 31.72
N ARG A 229 -8.92 -8.39 30.80
CA ARG A 229 -10.14 -9.23 30.82
C ARG A 229 -9.82 -10.70 30.60
N ASP A 230 -8.97 -11.03 29.63
CA ASP A 230 -8.58 -12.41 29.34
C ASP A 230 -7.81 -13.03 30.52
N ALA A 231 -6.94 -12.25 31.18
CA ALA A 231 -6.25 -12.67 32.41
C ALA A 231 -7.22 -12.92 33.58
N ALA A 232 -8.25 -12.08 33.75
CA ALA A 232 -9.27 -12.25 34.78
C ALA A 232 -10.13 -13.50 34.55
N VAL A 233 -10.52 -13.77 33.29
CA VAL A 233 -11.27 -14.99 32.93
C VAL A 233 -10.46 -16.25 33.16
N GLY A 234 -9.18 -16.26 32.76
CA GLY A 234 -8.29 -17.41 32.97
C GLY A 234 -8.07 -17.77 34.45
N LYS A 235 -8.15 -16.78 35.35
CA LYS A 235 -8.02 -16.99 36.80
C LYS A 235 -9.27 -17.57 37.47
N THR A 236 -10.43 -17.53 36.80
CA THR A 236 -11.71 -17.99 37.37
C THR A 236 -12.00 -19.47 37.03
N ILE A 237 -11.21 -20.08 36.14
CA ILE A 237 -11.41 -21.47 35.66
C ILE A 237 -10.50 -22.47 36.41
N ILE A 238 -9.79 -22.04 37.46
CA ILE A 238 -8.93 -22.90 38.30
C ILE A 238 -9.48 -23.01 39.72
#